data_AF-A0A539CYA6-F1
#
_entry.id   AF-A0A539CYA6-F1
#
_cell.length_a   1.000
_cell.length_b   1.000
_cell.length_c   1.000
_cell.angle_alpha   90.00
_cell.angle_beta   90.00
_cell.angle_gamma   90.00
#
_symmetry.space_group_name_H-M   'P 1'
#
loop_
_entity.id
_entity.type
_entity.pdbx_description
1 polymer ?
#
loop_
_entity_poly.entity_id
_entity_poly.type
_entity_poly.pdbx_seq_one_letter_code
_entity_poly.pdbx_strand_id
1 'polypeptide(L)' 'MRAYLAIAIGGTLGCWARYAMTDLVQTIYGRDFPYATLAINVLGSFLMGFLYIETIERLTISPYLG' A
#
# COMPACT_ATOMS: atom_id res chain seq x y z
N MET A 1 16.19 -12.82 -10.01
CA MET A 1 15.81 -13.57 -8.78
C MET A 1 15.37 -12.66 -7.63
N ARG A 2 16.20 -11.71 -7.17
CA ARG A 2 15.87 -10.83 -6.02
C ARG A 2 14.54 -10.06 -6.17
N ALA A 3 14.23 -9.56 -7.37
CA ALA A 3 12.96 -8.87 -7.64
C ALA A 3 11.74 -9.78 -7.44
N TYR A 4 11.79 -11.05 -7.88
CA TYR A 4 10.68 -11.99 -7.69
C TYR A 4 10.41 -12.28 -6.21
N LEU A 5 11.47 -12.39 -5.38
CA LEU A 5 11.32 -12.54 -3.94
C LEU A 5 10.68 -11.29 -3.31
N ALA A 6 11.11 -10.10 -3.70
CA ALA A 6 10.52 -8.85 -3.23
C ALA A 6 9.04 -8.74 -3.61
N ILE A 7 8.68 -9.09 -4.85
CA ILE A 7 7.29 -9.11 -5.32
C ILE A 7 6.47 -10.15 -4.54
N ALA A 8 7.01 -11.36 -4.33
CA ALA A 8 6.33 -12.41 -3.59
C ALA A 8 6.06 -11.97 -2.14
N ILE A 9 7.08 -11.47 -1.43
CA ILE A 9 6.95 -11.02 -0.04
C ILE A 9 5.96 -9.84 0.05
N GLY A 10 6.13 -8.82 -0.79
CA GLY A 10 5.23 -7.67 -0.80
C GLY A 10 3.80 -8.05 -1.16
N GLY A 11 3.62 -8.96 -2.12
CA GLY A 11 2.31 -9.49 -2.52
C GLY A 11 1.62 -10.26 -1.40
N THR A 12 2.34 -11.17 -0.73
CA THR A 12 1.80 -11.93 0.41
C THR A 12 1.43 -11.01 1.58
N LEU A 13 2.32 -10.09 1.96
CA LEU A 13 2.03 -9.11 3.02
C LEU A 13 0.83 -8.23 2.65
N GLY A 14 0.74 -7.76 1.41
CA GLY A 14 -0.39 -6.99 0.91
C GLY A 14 -1.70 -7.78 0.91
N CYS A 15 -1.66 -9.08 0.62
CA CYS A 15 -2.82 -9.96 0.70
C CYS A 15 -3.32 -10.10 2.14
N TRP A 16 -2.43 -10.38 3.09
CA TRP A 16 -2.78 -10.49 4.51
C TRP A 16 -3.31 -9.18 5.08
N ALA A 17 -2.67 -8.04 4.75
CA ALA A 17 -3.13 -6.73 5.19
C ALA A 17 -4.55 -6.41 4.69
N ARG A 18 -4.87 -6.73 3.42
CA ARG A 18 -6.22 -6.56 2.88
C ARG A 18 -7.25 -7.42 3.59
N TYR A 19 -6.91 -8.67 3.90
CA TYR A 19 -7.79 -9.56 4.63
C TYR A 19 -8.08 -9.03 6.04
N ALA A 20 -7.03 -8.69 6.79
CA ALA A 20 -7.16 -8.12 8.14
C ALA A 20 -7.95 -6.81 8.16
N MET A 21 -7.69 -5.91 7.20
CA MET A 21 -8.43 -4.65 7.08
C MET A 21 -9.90 -4.89 6.74
N THR A 22 -10.20 -5.88 5.89
CA THR A 22 -11.58 -6.23 5.56
C THR A 22 -12.33 -6.70 6.79
N ASP A 23 -11.73 -7.59 7.59
CA ASP A 23 -12.32 -8.10 8.82
C ASP A 23 -12.55 -6.99 9.86
N LEU A 24 -11.53 -6.14 10.08
CA LEU A 24 -11.60 -5.00 11.00
C LEU A 24 -12.72 -4.02 10.62
N VAL A 25 -12.76 -3.61 9.34
CA VAL A 25 -13.74 -2.61 8.88
C VAL A 25 -15.15 -3.18 8.89
N GLN A 26 -15.34 -4.46 8.50
CA GLN A 26 -16.64 -5.11 8.57
C GLN A 26 -17.13 -5.26 10.01
N THR A 27 -16.22 -5.50 10.96
CA THR A 27 -16.56 -5.59 12.39
C THR A 27 -17.02 -4.25 12.96
N ILE A 28 -16.42 -3.14 12.51
CA ILE A 28 -16.74 -1.80 13.04
C ILE A 28 -17.94 -1.16 12.33
N TYR A 29 -18.02 -1.28 11.00
CA TYR A 29 -18.97 -0.54 10.16
C TYR A 29 -20.06 -1.43 9.52
N GLY A 30 -20.02 -2.73 9.76
CA GLY A 30 -20.96 -3.68 9.14
C GLY A 30 -20.70 -3.90 7.65
N ARG A 31 -21.72 -4.42 6.95
CA ARG A 31 -21.63 -4.84 5.53
C ARG A 31 -22.60 -4.11 4.61
N ASP A 32 -23.30 -3.10 5.11
CA ASP A 32 -24.32 -2.36 4.36
C ASP A 32 -23.71 -1.52 3.22
N PHE A 33 -22.44 -1.12 3.38
CA PHE A 33 -21.67 -0.39 2.38
C PHE A 33 -20.23 -0.94 2.30
N PRO A 34 -19.56 -0.91 1.13
CA PRO A 34 -18.22 -1.46 0.93
C PRO A 34 -17.10 -0.58 1.55
N TYR A 35 -17.21 -0.26 2.84
CA TYR A 35 -16.21 0.51 3.59
C TYR A 35 -14.84 -0.15 3.58
N ALA A 36 -14.79 -1.48 3.63
CA ALA A 36 -13.53 -2.23 3.59
C ALA A 36 -12.76 -1.94 2.29
N THR A 37 -13.44 -2.07 1.14
CA THR A 37 -12.86 -1.78 -0.17
C THR A 37 -12.43 -0.33 -0.29
N LEU A 38 -13.24 0.61 0.19
CA LEU A 38 -12.90 2.05 0.20
C LEU A 38 -11.63 2.31 1.03
N ALA A 39 -11.60 1.84 2.27
CA ALA A 39 -10.48 2.07 3.19
C ALA A 39 -9.17 1.46 2.67
N ILE A 40 -9.22 0.25 2.11
CA ILE A 40 -8.06 -0.41 1.49
C ILE A 40 -7.51 0.44 0.34
N ASN A 41 -8.37 0.98 -0.52
CA ASN A 41 -7.94 1.78 -1.67
C ASN A 41 -7.37 3.14 -1.27
N VAL A 42 -7.99 3.82 -0.31
CA VAL A 42 -7.51 5.12 0.19
C VAL A 42 -6.13 4.96 0.84
N LEU A 43 -5.98 3.99 1.76
CA LEU A 43 -4.70 3.72 2.41
C LEU A 43 -3.64 3.23 1.42
N GLY A 44 -4.01 2.35 0.49
CA GLY A 44 -3.12 1.84 -0.54
C GLY A 44 -2.59 2.94 -1.45
N SER A 45 -3.47 3.82 -1.93
CA SER A 45 -3.08 4.96 -2.78
C SER A 45 -2.19 5.96 -2.04
N PHE A 46 -2.50 6.24 -0.76
CA PHE A 46 -1.65 7.09 0.08
C PHE A 46 -0.26 6.50 0.26
N LEU A 47 -0.16 5.21 0.60
CA LEU A 47 1.12 4.52 0.78
C LEU A 47 1.94 4.50 -0.52
N MET A 48 1.30 4.25 -1.67
CA MET A 48 1.98 4.30 -2.97
C MET A 48 2.53 5.69 -3.28
N GLY A 49 1.75 6.75 -3.02
CA GLY A 49 2.20 8.13 -3.18
C GLY A 49 3.36 8.48 -2.25
N PHE A 50 3.27 8.08 -0.97
CA PHE A 50 4.33 8.30 0.01
C PHE A 50 5.64 7.59 -0.38
N LEU A 51 5.57 6.31 -0.76
CA LEU A 51 6.72 5.54 -1.20
C LEU A 51 7.31 6.10 -2.49
N TYR A 52 6.48 6.59 -3.42
CA TYR A 52 6.94 7.23 -4.65
C TYR A 52 7.81 8.45 -4.36
N ILE A 53 7.37 9.35 -3.48
CA ILE A 53 8.14 10.55 -3.10
C ILE A 53 9.47 10.14 -2.44
N GLU A 54 9.41 9.27 -1.42
CA GLU A 54 10.61 8.93 -0.65
C GLU A 54 11.62 8.07 -1.44
N THR A 55 11.15 7.22 -2.36
CA THR A 55 12.04 6.32 -3.11
C THR A 55 12.41 6.87 -4.48
N ILE A 56 11.44 7.31 -5.28
CA ILE A 56 11.68 7.73 -6.66
C ILE A 56 12.17 9.18 -6.66
N GLU A 57 11.42 10.11 -6.06
CA GLU A 57 11.73 11.54 -6.15
C GLU A 57 13.11 11.89 -5.55
N ARG A 58 13.43 11.35 -4.35
CA ARG A 58 14.73 11.57 -3.70
C ARG A 58 15.92 10.93 -4.42
N LEU A 59 15.73 9.83 -5.17
CA LEU A 59 16.81 9.21 -5.96
C LEU A 59 17.06 9.95 -7.29
N THR A 60 16.05 10.61 -7.87
CA THR A 60 16.22 11.41 -9.09
C THR A 60 16.85 12.78 -8.83
N ILE A 61 16.68 13.37 -7.65
CA ILE A 61 17.34 14.63 -7.26
C ILE A 61 18.74 14.31 -6.68
N SER A 62 19.65 13.87 -7.56
CA SER A 62 21.09 13.85 -7.24
C SER A 62 21.63 15.29 -7.19
N PRO A 63 22.51 15.66 -6.22
CA PRO A 63 22.73 17.05 -5.79
C PRO A 63 23.67 17.90 -6.67
N TYR A 64 23.93 17.53 -7.93
CA TYR A 64 25.08 18.08 -8.67
C TYR A 64 24.79 19.18 -9.69
N LEU A 65 23.55 19.63 -9.87
CA LEU A 65 23.24 20.77 -10.75
C LEU A 65 22.10 21.64 -10.17
N GLY A 66 22.47 22.47 -9.19
CA GLY A 66 21.89 23.78 -8.90
C GLY A 66 23.01 24.81 -8.96
#